data_AF-A0A2E0JCL1-F1
#
_entry.id   AF-A0A2E0JCL1-F1
#
_cell.length_a   1.000
_cell.length_b   1.000
_cell.length_c   1.000
_cell.angle_alpha   90.00
_cell.angle_beta   90.00
_cell.angle_gamma   90.00
#
_symmetry.space_group_name_H-M   'P 1'
#
loop_
_entity.id
_entity.type
_entity.pdbx_description
1 polymer ?
#
loop_
_entity_poly.entity_id
_entity_poly.type
_entity_poly.pdbx_seq_one_letter_code
_entity_poly.pdbx_strand_id
1 'polypeptide(L)'
;MDGKMLARLGAVVFVGVAITATVIELTRKSEEPQVRTLVHERDDTDALRQVLRRCRDMGEAATRDPACLDVWAENRDRFLGQSPKPSQPGGTKTPALEAPTTLFPAEGSAIKESAPAPKDTAPVAQPQSVRPGAH
;
A
#
# COMPACT_ATOMS: atom_id res chain seq x y z
N MET A 1 48.79 39.16 18.52
CA MET A 1 47.82 38.32 17.78
C MET A 1 47.66 38.90 16.40
N ASP A 2 47.89 38.10 15.35
CA ASP A 2 47.75 38.54 13.97
C ASP A 2 46.28 38.85 13.65
N GLY A 3 45.93 40.14 13.61
CA GLY A 3 44.58 40.58 13.22
C GLY A 3 44.16 40.06 11.84
N LYS A 4 45.13 39.76 10.98
CA LYS A 4 44.91 39.15 9.65
C LYS A 4 44.48 37.69 9.73
N MET A 5 44.97 36.92 10.70
CA MET A 5 44.49 35.57 10.98
C MET A 5 43.06 35.60 11.52
N LEU A 6 42.77 36.53 12.44
CA LEU A 6 41.44 36.68 13.01
C LEU A 6 40.40 37.11 11.97
N ALA A 7 40.74 38.03 11.06
CA ALA A 7 39.87 38.44 9.97
C ALA A 7 39.55 37.29 9.00
N ARG A 8 40.55 36.46 8.67
CA ARG A 8 40.34 35.27 7.82
C ARG A 8 39.44 34.25 8.48
N LEU A 9 39.65 34.00 9.77
CA LEU A 9 38.84 33.05 10.54
C LEU A 9 37.37 33.50 10.57
N GLY A 10 37.12 34.78 10.85
CA GLY A 10 35.76 35.35 10.82
C GLY A 10 35.09 35.22 9.45
N ALA A 11 35.81 35.50 8.37
CA ALA A 11 35.28 35.37 7.01
C ALA A 11 34.89 33.93 6.66
N VAL A 12 35.72 32.94 7.00
CA VAL A 12 35.44 31.53 6.73
C VAL A 12 34.21 31.05 7.52
N VAL A 13 34.12 31.41 8.79
CA VAL A 13 32.95 31.05 9.62
C VAL A 13 31.68 31.68 9.07
N PHE A 14 31.73 32.95 8.70
CA PHE A 14 30.57 33.64 8.12
C PHE A 14 30.09 33.01 6.81
N VAL A 15 31.03 32.66 5.92
CA VAL A 15 30.70 31.96 4.67
C VAL A 15 30.09 30.59 4.94
N GLY A 16 30.65 29.82 5.88
CA GLY A 16 30.08 28.52 6.27
C GLY A 16 28.65 28.64 6.82
N VAL A 17 28.39 29.64 7.65
CA VAL A 17 27.05 29.93 8.19
C VAL A 17 26.09 30.36 7.07
N ALA A 18 26.53 31.23 6.16
CA ALA A 18 25.72 31.68 5.03
C ALA A 18 25.34 30.52 4.10
N ILE A 19 26.30 29.65 3.76
CA ILE A 19 26.04 28.45 2.94
C ILE A 19 25.03 27.54 3.67
N THR A 20 25.24 27.26 4.95
CA THR A 20 24.32 26.42 5.73
C THR A 20 22.90 27.01 5.76
N ALA A 21 22.78 28.33 5.94
CA ALA A 21 21.48 29.00 5.91
C ALA A 21 20.80 28.88 4.53
N THR A 22 21.53 29.09 3.44
CA THR A 22 20.97 28.93 2.08
C THR A 22 20.54 27.50 1.78
N VAL A 23 21.30 26.50 2.25
CA VAL A 23 20.93 25.09 2.11
C VAL A 23 19.66 24.80 2.90
N ILE A 24 19.53 25.30 4.13
CA ILE A 24 18.31 25.10 4.94
C ILE A 24 17.11 25.79 4.29
N GLU A 25 17.26 26.99 3.73
CA GLU A 25 16.15 27.73 3.13
C GLU A 25 15.66 27.06 1.82
N LEU A 26 16.59 26.59 0.99
CA LEU A 26 16.29 25.80 -0.22
C LEU A 26 15.73 24.41 0.11
N THR A 27 16.30 23.74 1.12
CA THR A 27 15.84 22.43 1.58
C THR A 27 14.47 22.57 2.22
N ARG A 28 14.22 23.54 3.11
CA ARG A 28 12.88 23.77 3.70
C ARG A 28 11.82 24.06 2.66
N LYS A 29 12.13 24.83 1.60
CA LYS A 29 11.19 25.10 0.51
C LYS A 29 10.81 23.84 -0.29
N SER A 30 11.71 22.85 -0.37
CA SER A 30 11.50 21.57 -1.07
C SER A 30 10.98 20.45 -0.15
N GLU A 31 11.44 20.48 1.10
CA GLU A 31 11.06 19.62 2.21
C GLU A 31 9.65 19.96 2.69
N GLU A 32 9.19 21.22 2.68
CA GLU A 32 7.79 21.52 3.05
C GLU A 32 6.77 20.86 2.09
N PRO A 33 6.92 20.94 0.75
CA PRO A 33 6.13 20.14 -0.19
C PRO A 33 6.31 18.63 -0.02
N GLN A 34 7.55 18.15 0.19
CA GLN A 34 7.83 16.73 0.30
C GLN A 34 7.29 16.14 1.61
N VAL A 35 7.49 16.82 2.74
CA VAL A 35 6.95 16.49 4.07
C VAL A 35 5.44 16.54 4.06
N ARG A 36 4.80 17.55 3.44
CA ARG A 36 3.33 17.55 3.30
C ARG A 36 2.84 16.33 2.50
N THR A 37 3.54 15.97 1.43
CA THR A 37 3.20 14.80 0.62
C THR A 37 3.37 13.50 1.41
N LEU A 38 4.48 13.36 2.16
CA LEU A 38 4.76 12.20 3.00
C LEU A 38 3.79 12.08 4.18
N VAL A 39 3.40 13.20 4.80
CA VAL A 39 2.39 13.24 5.87
C VAL A 39 1.04 12.80 5.32
N HIS A 40 0.63 13.33 4.17
CA HIS A 40 -0.62 12.94 3.52
C HIS A 40 -0.63 11.45 3.14
N GLU A 41 0.46 10.95 2.54
CA GLU A 41 0.60 9.54 2.20
C GLU A 41 0.51 8.64 3.45
N ARG A 42 1.10 9.08 4.57
CA ARG A 42 1.04 8.38 5.85
C ARG A 42 -0.39 8.35 6.40
N ASP A 43 -1.09 9.48 6.40
CA ASP A 43 -2.48 9.58 6.86
C ASP A 43 -3.40 8.67 6.03
N ASP A 44 -3.26 8.67 4.71
CA ASP A 44 -4.02 7.79 3.82
C ASP A 44 -3.72 6.31 4.10
N THR A 45 -2.46 5.98 4.41
CA THR A 45 -2.07 4.62 4.80
C THR A 45 -2.69 4.21 6.13
N ASP A 46 -2.73 5.13 7.10
CA ASP A 46 -3.30 4.86 8.42
C ASP A 46 -4.82 4.71 8.37
N ALA A 47 -5.50 5.48 7.51
CA ALA A 47 -6.92 5.31 7.19
C ALA A 47 -7.18 3.95 6.54
N LEU A 48 -6.39 3.56 5.52
CA LEU A 48 -6.52 2.25 4.87
C LEU A 48 -6.31 1.10 5.87
N ARG A 49 -5.29 1.20 6.73
CA ARG A 49 -5.05 0.23 7.82
C ARG A 49 -6.23 0.12 8.78
N GLN A 50 -6.94 1.22 9.05
CA GLN A 50 -8.12 1.19 9.92
C GLN A 50 -9.29 0.45 9.27
N VAL A 51 -9.54 0.66 7.98
CA VAL A 51 -10.60 -0.05 7.24
C VAL A 51 -10.27 -1.53 7.10
N LEU A 52 -9.01 -1.87 6.79
CA LEU A 52 -8.52 -3.25 6.75
C LEU A 52 -8.72 -3.99 8.08
N ARG A 53 -8.44 -3.34 9.22
CA ARG A 53 -8.70 -3.93 10.54
C ARG A 53 -10.18 -4.22 10.73
N ARG A 54 -11.06 -3.27 10.37
CA ARG A 54 -12.51 -3.46 10.47
C ARG A 54 -13.00 -4.63 9.61
N CYS A 55 -12.54 -4.72 8.36
CA CYS A 55 -12.85 -5.84 7.47
C CYS A 55 -12.33 -7.18 8.00
N ARG A 56 -11.12 -7.20 8.56
CA ARG A 56 -10.57 -8.41 9.21
C ARG A 56 -11.40 -8.83 10.43
N ASP A 57 -11.82 -7.89 11.25
CA ASP A 57 -12.57 -8.17 12.47
C ASP A 57 -14.00 -8.68 12.16
N MET A 58 -14.53 -8.42 10.96
CA MET A 58 -15.77 -9.02 10.45
C MET A 58 -15.63 -10.48 10.00
N GLY A 59 -14.41 -10.96 9.72
CA GLY A 59 -14.15 -12.36 9.39
C GLY A 59 -14.81 -12.82 8.07
N GLU A 60 -15.55 -13.94 8.11
CA GLU A 60 -16.18 -14.54 6.93
C GLU A 60 -17.17 -13.59 6.25
N ALA A 61 -17.88 -12.75 7.02
CA ALA A 61 -18.83 -11.79 6.46
C ALA A 61 -18.15 -10.79 5.50
N ALA A 62 -16.88 -10.42 5.75
CA ALA A 62 -16.14 -9.51 4.89
C ALA A 62 -15.82 -10.12 3.51
N THR A 63 -15.80 -11.45 3.39
CA THR A 63 -15.55 -12.12 2.09
C THR A 63 -16.72 -11.97 1.11
N ARG A 64 -17.90 -11.59 1.62
CA ARG A 64 -19.12 -11.34 0.83
C ARG A 64 -19.40 -9.84 0.66
N ASP A 65 -18.63 -8.99 1.33
CA ASP A 65 -18.79 -7.53 1.26
C ASP A 65 -17.90 -6.96 0.15
N PRO A 66 -18.46 -6.40 -0.93
CA PRO A 66 -17.67 -5.83 -2.02
C PRO A 66 -16.75 -4.70 -1.53
N ALA A 67 -17.16 -3.91 -0.53
CA ALA A 67 -16.33 -2.83 -0.01
C ALA A 67 -15.05 -3.36 0.67
N CYS A 68 -15.13 -4.50 1.35
CA CYS A 68 -13.95 -5.13 1.95
C CYS A 68 -13.05 -5.80 0.92
N LEU A 69 -13.63 -6.38 -0.14
CA LEU A 69 -12.86 -6.94 -1.25
C LEU A 69 -12.04 -5.86 -1.98
N ASP A 70 -12.65 -4.69 -2.22
CA ASP A 70 -11.98 -3.56 -2.86
C ASP A 70 -10.80 -3.05 -2.02
N VAL A 71 -11.00 -2.90 -0.71
CA VAL A 71 -9.96 -2.45 0.22
C VAL A 71 -8.78 -3.44 0.30
N TRP A 72 -9.02 -4.74 0.22
CA TRP A 72 -7.94 -5.74 0.14
C TRP A 72 -7.19 -5.69 -1.18
N ALA A 73 -7.90 -5.50 -2.29
CA ALA A 73 -7.29 -5.33 -3.60
C ALA A 73 -6.39 -4.08 -3.62
N GLU A 74 -6.89 -2.95 -3.12
CA GLU A 74 -6.12 -1.70 -3.03
C GLU A 74 -4.85 -1.87 -2.18
N ASN A 75 -4.97 -2.51 -1.02
CA ASN A 75 -3.82 -2.79 -0.16
C ASN A 75 -2.78 -3.68 -0.87
N ARG A 76 -3.23 -4.74 -1.55
CA ARG A 76 -2.34 -5.63 -2.31
C ARG A 76 -1.65 -4.86 -3.43
N ASP A 77 -2.39 -4.10 -4.22
CA ASP A 77 -1.87 -3.35 -5.35
C ASP A 77 -0.81 -2.35 -4.86
N ARG A 78 -1.00 -1.74 -3.69
CA ARG A 78 0.00 -0.87 -3.06
C ARG A 78 1.26 -1.62 -2.64
N PHE A 79 1.12 -2.76 -1.98
CA PHE A 79 2.27 -3.59 -1.58
C PHE A 79 3.08 -4.06 -2.79
N LEU A 80 2.40 -4.34 -3.90
CA LEU A 80 3.03 -4.76 -5.14
C LEU A 80 3.50 -3.59 -6.02
N GLY A 81 3.35 -2.34 -5.57
CA GLY A 81 3.74 -1.15 -6.32
C GLY A 81 2.90 -0.87 -7.57
N GLN A 82 1.72 -1.50 -7.67
CA GLN A 82 0.73 -1.32 -8.73
C GLN A 82 -0.32 -0.26 -8.41
N SER A 83 -0.25 0.39 -7.24
CA SER A 83 -1.10 1.54 -6.96
C SER A 83 -0.94 2.56 -8.08
N PRO A 84 -2.02 2.92 -8.79
CA PRO A 84 -1.95 3.97 -9.79
C PRO A 84 -1.47 5.23 -9.08
N LYS A 85 -0.26 5.66 -9.44
CA LYS A 85 0.32 6.94 -9.03
C LYS A 85 -0.79 8.00 -9.14
N PRO A 86 -1.03 8.84 -8.11
CA PRO A 86 -2.08 9.85 -8.15
C PRO A 86 -1.90 10.68 -9.42
N SER A 87 -2.84 10.45 -10.35
CA SER A 87 -3.14 11.15 -11.59
C SER A 87 -2.03 12.04 -12.16
N GLN A 88 -1.13 11.46 -12.98
CA GLN A 88 -0.62 12.21 -14.13
C GLN A 88 -1.73 12.20 -15.19
N PRO A 89 -2.32 13.35 -15.56
CA PRO A 89 -3.30 13.40 -16.64
C PRO A 89 -2.56 13.19 -17.97
N GLY A 90 -2.53 11.95 -18.45
CA GLY A 90 -1.90 11.66 -19.75
C GLY A 90 -1.52 10.21 -20.05
N GLY A 91 -1.88 9.24 -19.21
CA GLY A 91 -1.69 7.82 -19.54
C GLY A 91 -2.89 7.26 -20.28
N THR A 92 -2.90 7.36 -21.60
CA THR A 92 -3.83 6.64 -22.48
C THR A 92 -3.79 5.16 -22.11
N LYS A 93 -4.86 4.66 -21.49
CA LYS A 93 -5.09 3.22 -21.33
C LYS A 93 -5.17 2.64 -22.74
N THR A 94 -4.07 2.06 -23.20
CA THR A 94 -4.09 1.17 -24.36
C THR A 94 -4.71 -0.13 -23.86
N PRO A 95 -5.88 -0.57 -24.36
CA PRO A 95 -6.40 -1.90 -24.07
C PRO A 95 -5.58 -2.91 -24.86
N ALA A 96 -4.41 -3.26 -24.33
CA ALA A 96 -3.63 -4.38 -24.81
C ALA A 96 -4.26 -5.66 -24.25
N LEU A 97 -5.17 -6.19 -25.05
CA LEU A 97 -5.45 -7.60 -25.28
C LEU A 97 -4.26 -8.53 -24.90
N GLU A 98 -4.07 -8.85 -23.62
CA GLU A 98 -3.33 -10.03 -23.18
C GLU A 98 -3.95 -10.54 -21.88
N ALA A 99 -4.96 -11.41 -22.03
CA ALA A 99 -5.39 -12.25 -20.93
C ALA A 99 -4.20 -13.16 -20.54
N PRO A 100 -3.68 -13.13 -19.30
CA PRO A 100 -2.79 -14.18 -18.86
C PRO A 100 -3.59 -15.48 -18.92
N THR A 101 -3.18 -16.40 -19.79
CA THR A 101 -3.70 -17.77 -19.82
C THR A 101 -3.44 -18.38 -18.45
N THR A 102 -4.43 -18.31 -17.57
CA THR A 102 -4.48 -19.16 -16.40
C THR A 102 -4.66 -20.59 -16.90
N LEU A 103 -3.73 -21.47 -16.50
CA LEU A 103 -3.72 -22.92 -16.72
C LEU A 103 -4.84 -23.63 -15.93
N PHE A 104 -6.05 -23.08 -15.96
CA PHE A 104 -7.27 -23.74 -15.52
C PHE A 104 -8.15 -23.90 -16.76
N PRO A 105 -8.28 -25.11 -17.32
CA PRO A 105 -9.25 -25.34 -18.39
C PRO A 105 -10.63 -24.98 -17.86
N ALA A 106 -11.25 -23.98 -18.50
CA ALA A 106 -12.67 -23.76 -18.38
C ALA A 106 -13.38 -24.93 -19.07
N GLU A 107 -13.66 -25.99 -18.32
CA GLU A 107 -14.51 -27.09 -18.77
C GLU A 107 -15.97 -26.59 -18.82
N GLY A 108 -16.28 -25.90 -19.91
CA GLY A 108 -17.65 -25.67 -20.34
C GLY A 108 -17.94 -26.55 -21.54
N SER A 109 -18.67 -27.66 -21.34
CA SER A 109 -19.73 -28.06 -22.28
C SER A 109 -20.57 -29.19 -21.71
N ALA A 110 -21.86 -29.07 -21.95
CA ALA A 110 -22.94 -29.89 -21.42
C ALA A 110 -22.83 -31.39 -21.77
N ILE A 111 -23.12 -32.25 -20.79
CA ILE A 111 -23.82 -33.51 -21.02
C ILE A 111 -25.01 -33.59 -20.06
N LYS A 112 -26.16 -33.87 -20.68
CA LYS A 112 -27.51 -33.90 -20.16
C LYS A 112 -27.75 -35.24 -19.42
N GLU A 113 -28.29 -35.14 -18.20
CA GLU A 113 -29.29 -36.05 -17.60
C GLU A 113 -28.94 -37.54 -17.32
N SER A 114 -28.71 -37.87 -16.03
CA SER A 114 -29.50 -38.88 -15.29
C SER A 114 -29.07 -38.95 -13.80
N ALA A 115 -30.05 -38.83 -12.91
CA ALA A 115 -29.98 -39.03 -11.46
C ALA A 115 -29.86 -40.54 -11.09
N PRO A 116 -29.74 -40.99 -9.81
CA PRO A 116 -29.86 -40.24 -8.54
C PRO A 116 -28.78 -40.51 -7.46
N ALA A 117 -28.84 -39.71 -6.38
CA ALA A 117 -28.03 -39.84 -5.16
C ALA A 117 -28.19 -41.20 -4.45
N PRO A 118 -27.19 -41.60 -3.64
CA PRO A 118 -27.44 -41.54 -2.20
C PRO A 118 -26.25 -40.97 -1.39
N LYS A 119 -26.61 -40.01 -0.54
CA LYS A 119 -26.21 -39.80 0.86
C LYS A 119 -25.02 -40.64 1.34
N ASP A 120 -23.93 -39.98 1.72
CA ASP A 120 -23.35 -40.27 3.03
C ASP A 120 -22.55 -39.10 3.61
N THR A 121 -22.53 -39.13 4.92
CA THR A 121 -22.22 -38.06 5.86
C THR A 121 -20.72 -38.08 6.20
N ALA A 122 -20.03 -36.94 6.22
CA ALA A 122 -19.03 -36.60 7.25
C ALA A 122 -18.44 -35.19 7.04
N PRO A 123 -18.11 -34.46 8.14
CA PRO A 123 -17.93 -33.02 8.13
C PRO A 123 -16.49 -32.57 7.81
N VAL A 124 -16.38 -31.42 7.13
CA VAL A 124 -15.15 -30.63 6.96
C VAL A 124 -14.63 -30.24 8.35
N ALA A 125 -13.49 -30.82 8.73
CA ALA A 125 -12.74 -30.42 9.91
C ALA A 125 -12.04 -29.08 9.65
N GLN A 126 -12.51 -28.04 10.34
CA GLN A 126 -11.82 -26.74 10.48
C GLN A 126 -10.51 -26.93 11.26
N PRO A 127 -9.36 -26.35 10.84
CA PRO A 127 -8.17 -26.32 11.67
C PRO A 127 -8.38 -25.36 12.85
N GLN A 128 -8.19 -25.87 14.06
CA GLN A 128 -8.53 -25.17 15.30
C GLN A 128 -7.54 -24.04 15.62
N SER A 129 -8.12 -22.91 16.05
CA SER A 129 -7.43 -21.74 16.60
C SER A 129 -6.81 -22.08 17.97
N VAL A 130 -5.47 -22.05 18.06
CA VAL A 130 -4.76 -22.21 19.33
C VAL A 130 -4.74 -20.88 20.06
N ARG A 131 -5.47 -20.83 21.18
CA ARG A 131 -5.53 -19.72 22.13
C ARG A 131 -4.41 -19.91 23.17
N PRO A 132 -3.46 -18.96 23.37
CA PRO A 132 -2.56 -19.02 24.51
C PRO A 132 -3.31 -18.57 25.78
N GLY A 133 -3.20 -19.37 26.84
CA GLY A 133 -3.88 -19.19 28.11
C GLY A 133 -3.43 -17.96 28.89
N ALA A 134 -4.35 -17.49 29.73
CA ALA A 134 -4.15 -16.48 30.74
C ALA A 134 -3.31 -17.02 31.92
N HIS A 135 -2.45 -16.17 32.46
CA HIS A 135 -2.04 -16.16 33.86
C HIS A 135 -2.63 -14.90 34.50
#